data_AF-V5XEZ3-F1
#
_entry.id   AF-V5XEZ3-F1
#
_cell.length_a   1.000
_cell.length_b   1.000
_cell.length_c   1.000
_cell.angle_alpha   90.00
_cell.angle_beta   90.00
_cell.angle_gamma   90.00
#
_symmetry.space_group_name_H-M   'P 1'
#
loop_
_entity.id
_entity.type
_entity.pdbx_description
1 polymer ?
#
loop_
_entity_poly.entity_id
_entity_poly.type
_entity_poly.pdbx_seq_one_letter_code
_entity_poly.pdbx_strand_id
1 'polypeptide(L)'
;MYSTTRLLQLTGTALVTGAIAVLVAAPANAVTSAADSAFLSDLRAEGIGYESAGEVIANAYQVCSELDSGISATAIGLEIMDYTGINARQAAAFLVNSIDYYCPQHAEAFG
;
A
#
# COMPACT_ATOMS: atom_id res chain seq x y z
N MET A 1 -38.70 16.40 -26.43
CA MET A 1 -38.84 15.42 -25.33
C MET A 1 -38.33 14.09 -25.87
N TYR A 2 -37.04 13.78 -25.71
CA TYR A 2 -36.45 12.55 -26.28
C TYR A 2 -36.68 11.40 -25.30
N SER A 3 -37.60 10.53 -25.71
CA SER A 3 -37.87 9.24 -25.11
C SER A 3 -36.67 8.30 -25.23
N THR A 4 -36.57 7.41 -24.25
CA THR A 4 -35.96 6.07 -24.31
C THR A 4 -34.43 5.96 -24.41
N THR A 5 -33.82 5.58 -23.30
CA THR A 5 -32.77 4.55 -23.32
C THR A 5 -33.00 3.58 -22.17
N ARG A 6 -33.75 2.51 -22.49
CA ARG A 6 -33.77 1.26 -21.73
C ARG A 6 -32.37 0.67 -21.77
N LEU A 7 -31.74 0.42 -20.63
CA LEU A 7 -30.88 -0.75 -20.38
C LEU A 7 -30.80 -0.99 -18.86
N LEU A 8 -31.94 -1.32 -18.25
CA LEU A 8 -31.96 -2.04 -16.96
C LEU A 8 -31.79 -3.52 -17.28
N GLN A 9 -30.57 -4.02 -17.24
CA GLN A 9 -30.25 -5.45 -17.16
C GLN A 9 -29.07 -5.60 -16.18
N LEU A 10 -29.33 -5.37 -14.89
CA LEU A 10 -28.43 -5.80 -13.82
C LEU A 10 -28.81 -7.23 -13.43
N THR A 11 -28.34 -8.20 -14.22
CA THR A 11 -28.21 -9.59 -13.77
C THR A 11 -26.81 -9.78 -13.24
N GLY A 12 -26.67 -10.08 -11.96
CA GLY A 12 -25.38 -10.36 -11.35
C GLY A 12 -25.48 -10.52 -9.84
N THR A 13 -26.07 -11.62 -9.37
CA THR A 13 -25.78 -12.14 -8.03
C THR A 13 -24.31 -12.55 -7.98
N ALA A 14 -23.48 -11.76 -7.32
CA ALA A 14 -22.17 -12.18 -6.85
C ALA A 14 -22.03 -11.74 -5.40
N LEU A 15 -22.10 -12.71 -4.50
CA LEU A 15 -21.59 -12.59 -3.14
C LEU A 15 -20.07 -12.46 -3.25
N VAL A 16 -19.53 -11.27 -2.97
CA VAL A 16 -18.10 -11.11 -2.72
C VAL A 16 -17.96 -10.33 -1.42
N THR A 17 -17.47 -11.07 -0.43
CA THR A 17 -16.92 -10.60 0.84
C THR A 17 -15.89 -9.49 0.60
N GLY A 18 -16.09 -8.37 1.28
CA GLY A 18 -15.04 -7.44 1.73
C GLY A 18 -13.99 -7.00 0.71
N ALA A 19 -14.31 -6.01 -0.11
CA ALA A 19 -13.31 -5.09 -0.63
C ALA A 19 -13.93 -3.69 -0.64
N ILE A 20 -13.47 -2.84 0.28
CA ILE A 20 -13.85 -1.43 0.30
C ILE A 20 -13.09 -0.77 -0.88
N ALA A 21 -13.68 -0.81 -2.08
CA ALA A 21 -13.16 -0.06 -3.22
C ALA A 21 -13.45 1.43 -3.02
N VAL A 22 -12.59 2.13 -2.28
CA VAL A 22 -12.61 3.58 -2.19
C VAL A 22 -11.99 4.14 -3.47
N LEU A 23 -12.80 4.23 -4.53
CA LEU A 23 -12.50 5.05 -5.70
C LEU A 23 -12.63 6.52 -5.32
N VAL A 24 -11.55 7.12 -4.83
CA VAL A 24 -11.46 8.58 -4.68
C VAL A 24 -10.39 9.06 -5.65
N ALA A 25 -10.85 9.55 -6.79
CA ALA A 25 -10.05 10.43 -7.64
C ALA A 25 -9.85 11.75 -6.88
N ALA A 26 -8.73 11.89 -6.18
CA ALA A 26 -8.32 13.14 -5.55
C ALA A 26 -7.30 13.89 -6.44
N PRO A 27 -7.41 15.24 -6.53
CA PRO A 27 -6.55 16.04 -7.40
C PRO A 27 -5.12 16.12 -6.85
N ALA A 28 -4.16 16.14 -7.78
CA ALA A 28 -2.72 16.27 -7.56
C ALA A 28 -2.35 17.61 -6.89
N ASN A 29 -2.52 17.67 -5.57
CA ASN A 29 -1.61 18.37 -4.67
C ASN A 29 -0.88 17.27 -3.86
N ALA A 30 0.20 17.53 -3.14
CA ALA A 30 0.86 16.51 -2.31
C ALA A 30 -0.01 16.14 -1.08
N VAL A 31 -1.21 15.60 -1.34
CA VAL A 31 -2.16 15.07 -0.36
C VAL A 31 -1.69 13.65 -0.06
N THR A 32 -1.18 13.44 1.14
CA THR A 32 -1.05 12.09 1.67
C THR A 32 -2.43 11.45 1.65
N SER A 33 -2.57 10.33 0.96
CA SER A 33 -3.80 9.55 0.89
C SER A 33 -4.17 9.03 2.28
N ALA A 34 -5.42 8.60 2.47
CA ALA A 34 -5.82 7.95 3.72
C ALA A 34 -4.91 6.75 4.06
N ALA A 35 -4.51 5.97 3.05
CA ALA A 35 -3.54 4.88 3.19
C ALA A 35 -2.17 5.38 3.68
N ASP A 36 -1.65 6.46 3.09
CA ASP A 36 -0.36 7.06 3.51
C ASP A 36 -0.40 7.50 4.97
N SER A 37 -1.49 8.15 5.39
CA SER A 37 -1.64 8.58 6.78
C SER A 37 -1.76 7.41 7.77
N ALA A 38 -2.36 6.29 7.35
CA ALA A 38 -2.48 5.08 8.15
C ALA A 38 -1.13 4.37 8.27
N PHE A 39 -0.43 4.19 7.15
CA PHE A 39 0.93 3.66 7.09
C PHE A 39 1.90 4.42 8.02
N LEU A 40 1.92 5.75 7.93
CA LEU A 40 2.74 6.59 8.82
C LEU A 40 2.32 6.49 10.29
N SER A 41 1.05 6.20 10.57
CA SER A 41 0.58 5.97 11.94
C SER A 41 1.10 4.65 12.50
N ASP A 42 1.05 3.59 11.70
CA ASP A 42 1.48 2.25 12.08
C ASP A 42 3.01 2.17 12.22
N LEU A 43 3.77 2.82 11.32
CA LEU A 43 5.22 2.96 11.49
C LEU A 43 5.60 3.60 12.82
N ARG A 44 4.88 4.65 13.25
CA ARG A 44 5.13 5.30 14.54
C ARG A 44 4.77 4.39 15.72
N ALA A 45 3.72 3.57 15.58
CA ALA A 45 3.35 2.58 16.60
C ALA A 45 4.41 1.47 16.76
N GLU A 46 5.05 1.09 15.66
CA GLU A 46 6.21 0.17 15.61
C GLU A 46 7.52 0.82 16.10
N GLY A 47 7.50 2.12 16.43
CA GLY A 47 8.66 2.88 16.88
C GLY A 47 9.68 3.17 15.76
N ILE A 48 9.24 3.17 14.50
CA ILE A 48 10.06 3.48 13.33
C ILE A 48 10.03 5.00 13.12
N GLY A 49 11.18 5.64 13.33
CA GLY A 49 11.38 7.05 13.02
C GLY A 49 11.67 7.25 11.53
N TYR A 50 11.27 8.39 10.99
CA TYR A 50 11.59 8.82 9.63
C TYR A 50 11.84 10.33 9.60
N GLU A 51 12.76 10.77 8.74
CA GLU A 51 13.10 12.20 8.60
C GLU A 51 12.09 12.95 7.71
N SER A 52 11.56 12.26 6.69
CA SER A 52 10.61 12.82 5.74
C SER A 52 9.47 11.84 5.45
N ALA A 53 8.23 12.28 5.69
CA ALA A 53 7.03 11.51 5.40
C ALA A 53 6.92 11.15 3.90
N GLY A 54 7.27 12.08 3.01
CA GLY A 54 7.23 11.82 1.56
C GLY A 54 8.26 10.80 1.12
N GLU A 55 9.45 10.81 1.73
CA GLU A 55 10.53 9.89 1.41
C GLU A 55 10.22 8.48 1.91
N VAL A 56 9.75 8.34 3.15
CA VAL A 56 9.38 7.02 3.70
C VAL A 56 8.22 6.38 2.94
N ILE A 57 7.25 7.18 2.48
CA ILE A 57 6.17 6.72 1.59
C ILE A 57 6.73 6.29 0.23
N ALA A 58 7.61 7.10 -0.38
CA ALA A 58 8.21 6.76 -1.67
C ALA A 58 9.00 5.44 -1.59
N ASN A 59 9.75 5.22 -0.52
CA ASN A 59 10.44 3.96 -0.25
C ASN A 59 9.45 2.79 -0.10
N ALA A 60 8.31 2.99 0.58
CA ALA A 60 7.29 1.96 0.74
C ALA A 60 6.65 1.55 -0.60
N TYR A 61 6.43 2.50 -1.50
CA TYR A 61 6.02 2.20 -2.88
C TYR A 61 7.12 1.50 -3.67
N GLN A 62 8.39 1.83 -3.43
CA GLN A 62 9.52 1.17 -4.08
C GLN A 62 9.61 -0.32 -3.72
N VAL A 63 9.35 -0.69 -2.45
CA VAL A 63 9.24 -2.10 -2.03
C VAL A 63 8.30 -2.87 -2.95
N CYS A 64 7.13 -2.31 -3.21
CA CYS A 64 6.14 -2.92 -4.09
C CYS A 64 6.63 -3.02 -5.55
N SER A 65 7.32 -2.00 -6.05
CA SER A 65 7.91 -2.03 -7.40
C SER A 65 9.01 -3.08 -7.53
N GLU A 66 9.79 -3.30 -6.48
CA GLU A 66 10.87 -4.28 -6.45
C GLU A 66 10.32 -5.71 -6.39
N LEU A 67 9.27 -5.93 -5.57
CA LEU A 67 8.54 -7.19 -5.53
C LEU A 67 7.89 -7.53 -6.89
N ASP A 68 7.29 -6.55 -7.55
CA ASP A 68 6.71 -6.71 -8.90
C ASP A 68 7.80 -7.05 -9.94
N SER A 69 9.00 -6.51 -9.76
CA SER A 69 10.19 -6.83 -10.57
C SER A 69 10.78 -8.21 -10.27
N GLY A 70 10.24 -8.94 -9.29
CA GLY A 70 10.70 -10.27 -8.89
C GLY A 70 11.85 -10.27 -7.87
N ILE A 71 12.17 -9.12 -7.27
CA ILE A 71 13.15 -9.04 -6.18
C ILE A 71 12.54 -9.65 -4.92
N SER A 72 13.32 -10.47 -4.20
CA SER A 72 12.84 -11.08 -2.96
C SER A 72 12.71 -10.05 -1.85
N ALA A 73 11.65 -10.15 -1.06
CA ALA A 73 11.41 -9.31 0.11
C ALA A 73 12.57 -9.28 1.12
N THR A 74 13.29 -10.39 1.25
CA THR A 74 14.48 -10.46 2.12
C THR A 74 15.59 -9.54 1.64
N ALA A 75 15.83 -9.48 0.33
CA ALA A 75 16.83 -8.58 -0.25
C ALA A 75 16.45 -7.11 -0.02
N ILE A 76 15.18 -6.78 -0.24
CA ILE A 76 14.62 -5.43 0.00
C ILE A 76 14.77 -5.05 1.48
N GLY A 77 14.48 -5.97 2.40
CA GLY A 77 14.61 -5.74 3.84
C GLY A 77 16.05 -5.48 4.28
N LEU A 78 17.00 -6.20 3.69
CA LEU A 78 18.44 -5.95 3.92
C LEU A 78 18.87 -4.59 3.39
N GLU A 79 18.36 -4.19 2.24
CA GLU A 79 18.63 -2.87 1.66
C GLU A 79 18.09 -1.74 2.54
N ILE A 80 16.85 -1.86 3.01
CA ILE A 80 16.26 -0.91 3.96
C ILE A 80 17.09 -0.81 5.24
N MET A 81 17.55 -1.94 5.79
CA MET A 81 18.41 -1.93 6.98
C MET A 81 19.72 -1.18 6.76
N ASP A 82 20.32 -1.32 5.59
CA ASP A 82 21.59 -0.67 5.24
C ASP A 82 21.42 0.85 5.10
N TYR A 83 20.31 1.31 4.52
CA TYR A 83 20.07 2.73 4.28
C TYR A 83 19.45 3.50 5.46
N THR A 84 18.63 2.85 6.29
CA THR A 84 17.85 3.54 7.33
C THR A 84 18.40 3.35 8.75
N GLY A 85 19.30 2.39 8.97
CA GLY A 85 19.86 2.09 10.29
C GLY A 85 18.85 1.51 11.29
N ILE A 86 17.65 1.12 10.84
CA ILE A 86 16.64 0.48 11.67
C ILE A 86 16.96 -1.00 11.90
N ASN A 87 16.49 -1.57 13.02
CA ASN A 87 16.76 -2.97 13.33
C ASN A 87 15.93 -3.94 12.45
N ALA A 88 16.32 -5.21 12.38
CA ALA A 88 15.66 -6.20 11.53
C ALA A 88 14.15 -6.37 11.79
N ARG A 89 13.69 -6.17 13.03
CA ARG A 89 12.26 -6.21 13.38
C ARG A 89 11.52 -5.02 12.76
N GLN A 90 12.11 -3.83 12.85
CA GLN A 90 11.57 -2.62 12.24
C GLN A 90 11.56 -2.69 10.72
N ALA A 91 12.60 -3.24 10.10
CA ALA A 91 12.63 -3.46 8.66
C ALA A 91 11.54 -4.45 8.21
N ALA A 92 11.31 -5.53 8.97
CA ALA A 92 10.22 -6.46 8.69
C ALA A 92 8.85 -5.80 8.85
N ALA A 93 8.63 -5.03 9.92
CA ALA A 93 7.38 -4.29 10.12
C ALA A 93 7.14 -3.24 9.02
N PHE A 94 8.19 -2.53 8.59
CA PHE A 94 8.11 -1.61 7.45
C PHE A 94 7.69 -2.35 6.17
N LEU A 95 8.30 -3.50 5.87
CA LEU A 95 8.00 -4.31 4.70
C LEU A 95 6.56 -4.81 4.71
N VAL A 96 6.11 -5.42 5.81
CA VAL A 96 4.74 -5.94 5.94
C VAL A 96 3.73 -4.82 5.79
N ASN A 97 3.91 -3.70 6.50
CA ASN A 97 3.02 -2.55 6.37
C ASN A 97 3.04 -1.99 4.94
N SER A 98 4.21 -1.87 4.30
CA SER A 98 4.28 -1.39 2.91
C SER A 98 3.46 -2.27 1.97
N ILE A 99 3.52 -3.58 2.17
CA ILE A 99 2.80 -4.55 1.35
C ILE A 99 1.31 -4.51 1.62
N ASP A 100 0.90 -4.53 2.89
CA ASP A 100 -0.50 -4.48 3.28
C ASP A 100 -1.20 -3.20 2.78
N TYR A 101 -0.51 -2.05 2.82
CA TYR A 101 -1.06 -0.77 2.41
C TYR A 101 -0.97 -0.50 0.90
N TYR A 102 0.12 -0.92 0.24
CA TYR A 102 0.42 -0.48 -1.13
C TYR A 102 0.42 -1.60 -2.17
N CYS A 103 0.65 -2.85 -1.78
CA CYS A 103 0.65 -3.98 -2.71
C CYS A 103 0.16 -5.28 -2.08
N PRO A 104 -1.12 -5.34 -1.66
CA PRO A 104 -1.66 -6.49 -0.91
C PRO A 104 -1.63 -7.80 -1.71
N GLN A 105 -1.47 -7.76 -3.03
CA GLN A 105 -1.21 -8.95 -3.85
C GLN A 105 0.06 -9.71 -3.46
N HIS A 106 1.02 -9.04 -2.81
CA HIS A 106 2.23 -9.67 -2.30
C HIS A 106 2.13 -10.05 -0.82
N ALA A 107 1.05 -9.68 -0.09
CA ALA A 107 0.89 -10.00 1.33
C ALA A 107 0.86 -11.52 1.57
N GLU A 108 0.28 -12.26 0.62
CA GLU A 108 0.18 -13.72 0.66
C GLU A 108 1.54 -14.41 0.54
N ALA A 109 2.56 -13.74 0.01
CA ALA A 109 3.92 -14.27 -0.08
C ALA A 109 4.64 -14.32 1.29
N PHE A 110 4.02 -13.76 2.34
CA PHE A 110 4.57 -13.68 3.70
C PHE A 110 3.74 -14.44 4.75
N GLY A 111 2.64 -15.08 4.35
CA GLY A 111 1.82 -15.95 5.21
C GLY A 111 2.32 -17.39 5.24
#